data_AF-A0A8S2ZDZ3-F1
#
_entry.id   AF-A0A8S2ZDZ3-F1
#
_cell.length_a   1.000
_cell.length_b   1.000
_cell.length_c   1.000
_cell.angle_alpha   90.00
_cell.angle_beta   90.00
_cell.angle_gamma   90.00
#
_symmetry.space_group_name_H-M   'P 1'
#
loop_
_entity.id
_entity.type
_entity.pdbx_description
1 polymer ?
#
loop_
_entity_poly.entity_id
_entity_poly.type
_entity_poly.pdbx_seq_one_letter_code
_entity_poly.pdbx_strand_id
1 'polypeptide(L)' 'MVLSGDLRFNPLTDSLTAADGSEFKLKPPSGDNLPARGFDPGVDTYQEPPKDGSSL' A
#
# COMPACT_ATOMS: atom_id res chain seq x y z
N MET A 1 10.76 -1.66 12.31
CA MET A 1 10.12 -2.90 12.78
C MET A 1 9.93 -3.96 11.69
N VAL A 2 9.26 -3.70 10.56
CA VAL A 2 8.89 -4.79 9.62
C VAL A 2 10.06 -5.42 8.85
N LEU A 3 11.05 -4.64 8.41
CA LEU A 3 12.20 -5.16 7.65
C LEU A 3 13.45 -5.38 8.52
N SER A 4 13.74 -4.44 9.43
CA SER A 4 14.93 -4.45 10.28
C SER A 4 14.71 -4.99 11.70
N GLY A 5 13.46 -5.18 12.13
CA GLY A 5 13.15 -5.49 13.54
C GLY A 5 13.32 -4.31 14.51
N ASP A 6 14.01 -3.23 14.13
CA ASP A 6 14.32 -2.07 14.98
C ASP A 6 13.45 -0.85 14.62
N LEU A 7 13.06 -0.05 15.62
CA LEU A 7 12.39 1.24 15.45
C LEU A 7 13.36 2.40 15.19
N ARG A 8 14.65 2.23 15.51
CA ARG A 8 15.69 3.24 15.26
C ARG A 8 16.25 3.20 13.84
N PHE A 9 15.93 2.16 13.09
CA PHE A 9 16.42 1.98 11.72
C PHE A 9 15.90 3.09 10.80
N ASN A 10 16.83 3.74 10.11
CA ASN A 10 16.55 4.73 9.09
C ASN A 10 16.72 4.14 7.68
N PRO A 11 15.63 3.90 6.92
CA PRO A 11 15.69 3.27 5.60
C PRO A 11 16.44 4.10 4.53
N LEU A 12 16.70 5.38 4.79
CA LEU A 12 17.41 6.26 3.85
C LEU A 12 18.94 6.15 3.98
N THR A 13 19.45 5.74 5.14
CA THR A 13 20.88 5.79 5.43
C THR A 13 21.47 4.45 5.82
N ASP A 14 20.69 3.62 6.48
CA ASP A 14 21.18 2.42 7.16
C ASP A 14 21.16 1.21 6.21
N SER A 15 22.05 0.27 6.48
CA SER A 15 22.18 -0.97 5.71
C SER A 15 21.42 -2.12 6.38
N LEU A 16 21.04 -3.12 5.59
CA LEU A 16 20.51 -4.40 6.02
C LEU A 16 21.39 -5.53 5.52
N THR A 17 21.46 -6.61 6.29
CA THR A 17 22.16 -7.84 5.89
C THR A 17 21.18 -8.79 5.22
N ALA A 18 21.52 -9.24 4.01
CA ALA A 18 20.76 -10.25 3.28
C ALA A 18 21.05 -11.66 3.85
N ALA A 19 20.26 -12.64 3.42
CA ALA A 19 20.39 -14.02 3.89
C ALA A 19 21.75 -14.67 3.55
N ASP A 20 22.45 -14.15 2.54
CA ASP A 20 23.78 -14.59 2.13
C ASP A 20 24.92 -13.87 2.88
N GLY A 21 24.58 -12.97 3.82
CA GLY A 21 25.53 -12.17 4.60
C GLY A 21 26.01 -10.89 3.91
N SER A 22 25.56 -10.59 2.69
CA SER A 22 25.88 -9.32 2.02
C SER A 22 25.11 -8.14 2.62
N GLU A 23 25.70 -6.95 2.59
CA GLU A 23 25.02 -5.71 3.01
C GLU A 23 24.41 -4.97 1.83
N PHE A 24 23.21 -4.45 2.02
CA PHE A 24 22.53 -3.61 1.03
C PHE A 24 21.77 -2.46 1.70
N LYS A 25 21.51 -1.40 0.91
CA LYS A 25 20.64 -0.29 1.32
C LYS A 25 19.34 -0.31 0.56
N LEU A 26 18.27 0.14 1.21
CA LEU A 26 16.97 0.27 0.56
C LEU A 26 17.01 1.43 -0.43
N LYS A 27 16.51 1.17 -1.63
CA LYS A 27 16.20 2.24 -2.57
C LYS A 27 14.80 2.78 -2.26
N PRO A 28 14.57 4.11 -2.35
CA PRO A 28 13.23 4.66 -2.22
C PRO A 28 12.26 3.95 -3.18
N PRO A 29 11.07 3.54 -2.72
CA PRO A 29 10.08 2.92 -3.59
C PRO A 29 9.56 3.96 -4.58
N SER A 30 9.21 3.51 -5.77
CA SER A 30 8.47 4.29 -6.77
C SER A 30 7.18 3.58 -7.13
N GLY A 31 6.15 4.34 -7.49
CA GLY A 31 4.88 3.80 -7.93
C GLY A 31 4.15 4.81 -8.82
N ASP A 32 3.23 4.31 -9.63
CA ASP A 32 2.37 5.15 -10.44
C ASP A 32 1.40 5.93 -9.55
N ASN A 33 1.21 7.22 -9.84
CA ASN A 33 0.25 8.05 -9.10
C ASN A 33 -1.20 7.63 -9.34
N LEU A 34 -1.49 7.05 -10.52
CA LEU A 34 -2.80 6.53 -10.89
C LEU A 34 -2.64 5.17 -11.57
N PRO A 35 -3.58 4.23 -11.37
CA PRO A 35 -3.55 2.97 -12.08
C PRO A 35 -3.63 3.18 -13.59
N ALA A 36 -2.65 2.67 -14.35
CA ALA A 36 -2.62 2.80 -15.81
C ALA A 36 -3.85 2.19 -16.52
N ARG A 37 -4.53 1.25 -15.86
CA ARG A 37 -5.73 0.57 -16.36
C ARG A 37 -7.03 1.05 -15.72
N GLY A 38 -6.99 2.18 -14.99
CA GLY A 38 -8.12 2.66 -14.21
C GLY A 38 -8.31 1.92 -12.87
N PHE A 39 -9.26 2.39 -12.08
CA PHE A 39 -9.61 1.77 -10.80
C PHE A 39 -10.57 0.59 -11.01
N ASP A 40 -10.42 -0.44 -10.17
CA ASP A 40 -11.41 -1.51 -10.08
C ASP A 40 -12.69 -0.94 -9.44
N PRO A 41 -13.86 -0.97 -10.13
CA PRO A 41 -15.11 -0.46 -9.56
C PRO A 41 -15.65 -1.31 -8.40
N GLY A 42 -15.12 -2.52 -8.19
CA GLY A 42 -15.68 -3.49 -7.25
C GLY A 42 -17.03 -4.04 -7.71
N VAL A 43 -17.74 -4.72 -6.81
CA VAL A 43 -19.03 -5.37 -7.10
C VAL A 43 -20.06 -4.91 -6.08
N ASP A 44 -21.23 -4.48 -6.55
CA ASP A 44 -22.40 -4.10 -5.73
C ASP A 44 -22.07 -3.12 -4.57
N THR A 45 -21.25 -2.11 -4.86
CA THR A 45 -20.73 -1.16 -3.86
C THR A 45 -21.70 -0.02 -3.52
N TYR A 46 -22.79 0.11 -4.27
CA TYR A 46 -23.79 1.15 -4.07
C TYR A 46 -25.18 0.59 -4.27
N GLN A 47 -26.08 0.94 -3.35
CA GLN A 47 -27.51 0.74 -3.50
C GLN A 47 -28.20 2.09 -3.41
N GLU A 48 -28.94 2.45 -4.46
CA GLU A 48 -29.71 3.69 -4.48
C GLU A 48 -30.87 3.63 -3.48
N PRO A 49 -31.25 4.77 -2.89
CA PRO A 49 -32.45 4.83 -2.07
C PRO A 49 -33.70 4.53 -2.92
N PRO A 50 -34.79 4.02 -2.32
CA PRO A 50 -36.05 3.84 -3.03
C PRO A 50 -36.58 5.16 -3.59
N LYS A 51 -37.17 5.11 -4.79
CA LYS A 51 -37.73 6.29 -5.48
C LYS A 51 -38.90 6.92 -4.73
N ASP A 52 -39.65 6.10 -4.01
CA ASP A 52 -40.69 6.55 -3.08
C ASP A 52 -40.41 5.94 -1.70
N GLY A 53 -40.17 6.81 -0.72
CA GLY A 53 -39.90 6.45 0.67
C GLY A 53 -41.15 6.46 1.54
N SER A 54 -42.35 6.64 0.98
CA SER A 54 -43.61 6.72 1.73
C SER A 54 -43.96 5.48 2.56
N SER A 55 -43.27 4.37 2.32
CA SER A 55 -43.45 3.08 3.01
C SER A 55 -42.20 2.58 3.75
N LEU A 56 -41.17 3.42 3.87
CA LEU A 56 -40.00 3.18 4.73
C LEU A 56 -40.24 3.62 6.18
#